data_AF-A0A7V2X8R3-F1
#
_entry.id   AF-A0A7V2X8R3-F1
#
_cell.length_a   1.000
_cell.length_b   1.000
_cell.length_c   1.000
_cell.angle_alpha   90.00
_cell.angle_beta   90.00
_cell.angle_gamma   90.00
#
_symmetry.space_group_name_H-M   'P 1'
#
loop_
_entity.id
_entity.type
_entity.pdbx_description
1 polymer ?
#
loop_
_entity_poly.entity_id
_entity_poly.type
_entity_poly.pdbx_seq_one_letter_code
_entity_poly.pdbx_strand_id
1 'polypeptide(L)'
;MPRSRPRLPSDKRTAGAEDLHMEGKIHSAPSPTGTSLRFPAAPWPRNLKLISAGGTALVLAAGVGAYLSIPAVPGFTHFFGLGIALVFPGILVVALLYAVTGYVLKGNDLFVERPFFSTRIPLSGLSRIQFEPRVCRGSVRIWGNGGLYSFTGLYRSKAVGTYRLFGTDLSRSVVLHLPRRAAVVTPAEPRAFLEYLRLRFPSAVAEPGEFPP
;
A
#
# COMPACT_ATOMS: atom_id res chain seq x y z
N MET A 1 45.39 -13.52 -56.15
CA MET A 1 46.11 -14.28 -55.09
C MET A 1 47.60 -13.97 -55.23
N PRO A 2 48.38 -13.75 -54.16
CA PRO A 2 48.43 -14.59 -52.97
C PRO A 2 48.31 -13.88 -51.62
N ARG A 3 48.00 -14.69 -50.60
CA ARG A 3 47.92 -14.38 -49.17
C ARG A 3 49.32 -14.23 -48.57
N SER A 4 49.47 -13.31 -47.61
CA SER A 4 50.41 -13.47 -46.48
C SER A 4 50.15 -12.42 -45.40
N ARG A 5 49.42 -12.82 -44.34
CA ARG A 5 49.70 -12.40 -42.95
C ARG A 5 50.61 -13.50 -42.34
N PRO A 6 51.29 -13.33 -41.18
CA PRO A 6 51.11 -12.32 -40.13
C PRO A 6 52.41 -11.78 -39.48
N ARG A 7 52.28 -10.73 -38.65
CA ARG A 7 53.08 -10.57 -37.42
C ARG A 7 52.39 -9.59 -36.46
N LEU A 8 52.04 -10.07 -35.27
CA LEU A 8 51.65 -9.24 -34.12
C LEU A 8 52.86 -8.46 -33.60
N PRO A 9 52.61 -7.33 -32.92
CA PRO A 9 53.25 -7.15 -31.62
C PRO A 9 52.21 -6.98 -30.51
N SER A 10 52.45 -7.75 -29.45
CA SER A 10 51.95 -7.56 -28.09
C SER A 10 52.41 -6.20 -27.57
N ASP A 11 51.49 -5.34 -27.15
CA ASP A 11 51.82 -4.29 -26.20
C ASP A 11 50.79 -4.25 -25.06
N LYS A 12 51.34 -4.25 -23.85
CA LYS A 12 50.65 -4.35 -22.57
C LYS A 12 50.04 -3.00 -22.25
N ARG A 13 48.71 -2.88 -22.29
CA ARG A 13 48.00 -1.73 -21.73
C ARG A 13 47.55 -2.04 -20.31
N THR A 14 48.36 -1.60 -19.35
CA THR A 14 48.00 -1.49 -17.94
C THR A 14 47.48 -0.09 -17.63
N ALA A 15 46.39 -0.05 -16.87
CA ALA A 15 45.93 0.99 -15.95
C ALA A 15 45.40 2.32 -16.54
N GLY A 16 44.24 2.73 -16.02
CA GLY A 16 43.68 4.07 -16.17
C GLY A 16 42.29 4.12 -16.81
N ALA A 17 41.32 3.37 -16.29
CA ALA A 17 39.91 3.61 -16.59
C ALA A 17 39.38 4.72 -15.67
N GLU A 18 39.77 5.96 -15.95
CA GLU A 18 39.06 7.16 -15.51
C GLU A 18 38.08 7.53 -16.62
N ASP A 19 36.80 7.22 -16.40
CA ASP A 19 35.62 7.84 -17.00
C ASP A 19 34.47 6.84 -16.91
N LEU A 20 33.62 6.99 -15.88
CA LEU A 20 32.22 6.55 -15.93
C LEU A 20 31.44 7.20 -14.79
N HIS A 21 30.52 8.07 -15.20
CA HIS A 21 29.30 8.47 -14.50
C HIS A 21 29.42 9.38 -13.27
N MET A 22 29.51 10.66 -13.61
CA MET A 22 28.77 11.74 -12.94
C MET A 22 27.31 11.34 -12.60
N GLU A 23 26.92 11.78 -11.41
CA GLU A 23 25.60 12.30 -11.06
C GLU A 23 24.37 11.37 -11.12
N GLY A 24 24.10 10.76 -9.96
CA GLY A 24 22.82 10.14 -9.63
C GLY A 24 22.33 10.53 -8.25
N LYS A 25 22.54 11.79 -7.85
CA LYS A 25 21.91 12.37 -6.67
C LYS A 25 20.40 12.35 -6.92
N ILE A 26 19.71 11.40 -6.30
CA ILE A 26 18.24 11.33 -6.31
C ILE A 26 17.74 12.47 -5.42
N HIS A 27 17.88 13.71 -5.89
CA HIS A 27 17.02 14.79 -5.49
C HIS A 27 15.63 14.38 -5.95
N SER A 28 14.79 13.98 -4.99
CA SER A 28 13.35 14.12 -5.10
C SER A 28 13.07 15.59 -5.41
N ALA A 29 13.06 15.92 -6.70
CA ALA A 29 12.57 17.20 -7.16
C ALA A 29 11.11 17.32 -6.68
N PRO A 30 10.72 18.41 -6.01
CA PRO A 30 9.32 18.67 -5.74
C PRO A 30 8.63 18.84 -7.10
N SER A 31 7.88 17.81 -7.54
CA SER A 31 7.07 17.94 -8.75
C SER A 31 6.14 19.16 -8.60
N PRO A 32 5.98 19.95 -9.69
CA PRO A 32 5.43 21.29 -9.65
C PRO A 32 4.09 21.34 -8.94
N THR A 33 3.87 22.45 -8.24
CA THR A 33 2.76 22.81 -7.37
C THR A 33 1.41 22.78 -8.10
N GLY A 34 0.95 21.59 -8.47
CA GLY A 34 -0.47 21.34 -8.68
C GLY A 34 -1.11 21.19 -7.32
N THR A 35 -2.16 21.95 -7.05
CA THR A 35 -2.94 21.93 -5.80
C THR A 35 -3.11 20.49 -5.31
N SER A 36 -2.40 20.14 -4.23
CA SER A 36 -2.51 18.84 -3.59
C SER A 36 -3.52 18.95 -2.47
N LEU A 37 -4.61 18.19 -2.55
CA LEU A 37 -5.63 18.15 -1.49
C LEU A 37 -5.51 16.84 -0.72
N ARG A 38 -5.37 16.95 0.59
CA ARG A 38 -5.24 15.82 1.51
C ARG A 38 -6.55 15.59 2.25
N PHE A 39 -7.01 14.33 2.25
CA PHE A 39 -8.12 13.85 3.04
C PHE A 39 -7.61 12.82 4.06
N PRO A 40 -7.83 13.04 5.37
CA PRO A 40 -7.44 12.05 6.37
C PRO A 40 -8.22 10.74 6.19
N ALA A 41 -7.63 9.62 6.61
CA ALA A 41 -8.35 8.35 6.63
C ALA A 41 -9.45 8.36 7.70
N ALA A 42 -10.48 7.56 7.50
CA ALA A 42 -11.56 7.44 8.47
C ALA A 42 -11.03 7.05 9.87
N PRO A 43 -11.58 7.64 10.93
CA PRO A 43 -11.22 7.25 12.29
C PRO A 43 -11.55 5.78 12.50
N TRP A 44 -10.76 5.10 13.34
CA TRP A 44 -10.94 3.66 13.51
C TRP A 44 -12.28 3.34 14.17
N PRO A 45 -13.15 2.57 13.51
CA PRO A 45 -14.40 2.15 14.11
C PRO A 45 -14.14 1.13 15.23
N ARG A 46 -15.14 0.92 16.10
CA ARG A 46 -15.02 0.03 17.28
C ARG A 46 -14.59 -1.39 16.90
N ASN A 47 -15.14 -1.93 15.82
CA ASN A 47 -14.78 -3.26 15.31
C ASN A 47 -13.31 -3.33 14.86
N LEU A 48 -12.78 -2.32 14.17
CA LEU A 48 -11.37 -2.31 13.78
C LEU A 48 -10.46 -2.24 15.01
N LYS A 49 -10.81 -1.42 16.01
CA LYS A 49 -10.08 -1.35 17.29
C LYS A 49 -10.07 -2.70 18.00
N LEU A 50 -11.21 -3.38 18.08
CA LEU A 50 -11.34 -4.70 18.68
C LEU A 50 -10.52 -5.76 17.94
N ILE A 51 -10.63 -5.83 16.61
CA ILE A 51 -9.86 -6.77 15.78
C ILE A 51 -8.36 -6.50 15.91
N SER A 52 -7.96 -5.22 15.89
CA SER A 52 -6.55 -4.83 16.02
C SER A 52 -6.00 -5.17 17.39
N ALA A 53 -6.74 -4.85 18.47
CA ALA A 53 -6.33 -5.13 19.84
C ALA A 53 -6.26 -6.64 20.10
N GLY A 54 -7.30 -7.38 19.74
CA GLY A 54 -7.35 -8.83 19.88
C GLY A 54 -6.28 -9.53 19.04
N GLY A 55 -6.11 -9.12 17.77
CA GLY A 55 -5.06 -9.63 16.90
C GLY A 55 -3.66 -9.34 17.42
N THR A 56 -3.43 -8.12 17.94
CA THR A 56 -2.15 -7.75 18.58
C THR A 56 -1.88 -8.62 19.80
N ALA A 57 -2.87 -8.75 20.69
CA ALA A 57 -2.74 -9.57 21.89
C ALA A 57 -2.46 -11.04 21.56
N LEU A 58 -3.14 -11.60 20.56
CA LEU A 58 -2.94 -12.97 20.12
C LEU A 58 -1.53 -13.19 19.56
N VAL A 59 -1.05 -12.28 18.70
CA VAL A 59 0.30 -12.37 18.11
C VAL A 59 1.37 -12.22 19.19
N LEU A 60 1.20 -11.30 20.15
CA LEU A 60 2.12 -11.14 21.27
C LEU A 60 2.11 -12.37 22.19
N ALA A 61 0.94 -12.92 22.52
CA ALA A 61 0.84 -14.13 23.33
C ALA A 61 1.53 -15.32 22.65
N ALA A 62 1.37 -15.48 21.34
CA ALA A 62 2.07 -16.49 20.57
C ALA A 62 3.60 -16.26 20.56
N GLY A 63 4.04 -15.01 20.43
CA GLY A 63 5.47 -14.64 20.51
C GLY A 63 6.08 -14.91 21.88
N VAL A 64 5.36 -14.60 22.96
CA VAL A 64 5.78 -14.92 24.34
C VAL A 64 5.82 -16.43 24.55
N GLY A 65 4.79 -17.17 24.12
CA GLY A 65 4.79 -18.64 24.21
C GLY A 65 5.93 -19.28 23.43
N ALA A 66 6.23 -18.78 22.23
CA ALA A 66 7.37 -19.20 21.44
C ALA A 66 8.70 -18.89 22.15
N TYR A 67 8.84 -17.71 22.74
CA TYR A 67 10.03 -17.30 23.50
C TYR A 67 10.25 -18.16 24.74
N LEU A 68 9.19 -18.45 25.52
CA LEU A 68 9.27 -19.30 26.71
C LEU A 68 9.59 -20.76 26.40
N SER A 69 9.37 -21.20 25.15
CA SER A 69 9.69 -22.55 24.69
C SER A 69 11.15 -22.68 24.22
N ILE A 70 11.93 -21.60 24.22
CA ILE A 70 13.33 -21.61 23.79
C ILE A 70 14.20 -22.30 24.84
N PRO A 71 15.04 -23.30 24.47
CA PRO A 71 15.98 -23.91 25.40
C PRO A 71 16.94 -22.89 26.03
N ALA A 72 17.18 -22.99 27.34
CA ALA A 72 18.07 -22.07 28.06
C ALA A 72 19.56 -22.24 27.69
N VAL A 73 19.94 -23.40 27.14
CA VAL A 73 21.33 -23.68 26.76
C VAL A 73 21.65 -22.97 25.44
N PRO A 74 22.64 -22.05 25.41
CA PRO A 74 23.03 -21.36 24.19
C PRO A 74 23.54 -22.34 23.14
N GLY A 75 22.97 -22.27 21.94
CA GLY A 75 23.31 -23.14 20.81
C GLY A 75 22.45 -22.81 19.60
N PHE A 76 22.57 -23.59 18.52
CA PHE A 76 21.82 -23.36 17.28
C PHE A 76 20.30 -23.27 17.52
N THR A 77 19.75 -24.18 18.34
CA THR A 77 18.31 -24.22 18.68
C THR A 77 17.85 -22.98 19.43
N HIS A 78 18.70 -22.41 20.28
CA HIS A 78 18.42 -21.16 20.99
C HIS A 78 18.29 -19.99 20.02
N PHE A 79 19.29 -19.78 19.14
CA PHE A 79 19.27 -18.71 18.14
C PHE A 79 18.15 -18.87 17.11
N PHE A 80 17.90 -20.11 16.67
CA PHE A 80 16.78 -20.42 15.77
C PHE A 80 15.43 -20.11 16.43
N GLY A 81 15.27 -20.49 17.70
CA GLY A 81 14.08 -20.18 18.50
C GLY A 81 13.87 -18.67 18.66
N LEU A 82 14.93 -17.90 18.92
CA LEU A 82 14.87 -16.44 18.95
C LEU A 82 14.45 -15.86 17.60
N GLY A 83 14.97 -16.39 16.50
CA GLY A 83 14.57 -16.01 15.14
C GLY A 83 13.08 -16.18 14.91
N ILE A 84 12.51 -17.33 15.30
CA ILE A 84 11.06 -17.59 15.23
C ILE A 84 10.28 -16.64 16.14
N ALA A 85 10.73 -16.43 17.39
CA ALA A 85 10.07 -15.53 18.33
C ALA A 85 10.00 -14.09 17.80
N LEU A 86 11.02 -13.64 17.05
CA LEU A 86 11.06 -12.32 16.42
C LEU A 86 10.10 -12.18 15.22
N VAL A 87 9.62 -13.28 14.62
CA VAL A 87 8.64 -13.22 13.54
C VAL A 87 7.33 -12.58 14.03
N PHE A 88 6.91 -12.85 15.26
CA PHE A 88 5.66 -12.33 15.82
C PHE A 88 5.62 -10.79 15.93
N PRO A 89 6.57 -10.11 16.62
CA PRO A 89 6.62 -8.66 16.57
C PRO A 89 6.87 -8.13 15.15
N GLY A 90 7.63 -8.87 14.31
CA GLY A 90 7.79 -8.55 12.90
C GLY A 90 6.47 -8.45 12.13
N ILE A 91 5.53 -9.38 12.36
CA ILE A 91 4.19 -9.35 11.76
C ILE A 91 3.43 -8.08 12.17
N LEU A 92 3.51 -7.67 13.44
CA LEU A 92 2.87 -6.45 13.93
C LEU A 92 3.45 -5.20 13.29
N VAL A 93 4.79 -5.12 13.20
CA VAL A 93 5.49 -4.02 12.53
C VAL A 93 5.05 -3.94 11.08
N VAL A 94 5.10 -5.04 10.34
CA VAL A 94 4.66 -5.08 8.94
C VAL A 94 3.19 -4.67 8.81
N ALA A 95 2.30 -5.16 9.66
CA ALA A 95 0.89 -4.75 9.63
C ALA A 95 0.71 -3.25 9.86
N LEU A 96 1.47 -2.66 10.78
CA LEU A 96 1.44 -1.24 11.10
C LEU A 96 1.97 -0.38 9.94
N LEU A 97 3.04 -0.83 9.27
CA LEU A 97 3.55 -0.20 8.05
C LEU A 97 2.50 -0.13 6.94
N TYR A 98 1.55 -1.05 6.94
CA TYR A 98 0.43 -1.08 5.99
C TYR A 98 -0.82 -0.35 6.49
N ALA A 99 -0.80 0.30 7.65
CA ALA A 99 -1.90 1.16 8.09
C ALA A 99 -2.12 2.31 7.09
N VAL A 100 -3.39 2.66 6.88
CA VAL A 100 -3.77 3.76 5.98
C VAL A 100 -3.99 5.01 6.83
N THR A 101 -3.25 6.09 6.54
CA THR A 101 -3.26 7.33 7.31
C THR A 101 -4.02 8.45 6.62
N GLY A 102 -4.11 8.41 5.28
CA GLY A 102 -4.79 9.43 4.50
C GLY A 102 -4.73 9.19 3.00
N TYR A 103 -5.28 10.14 2.28
CA TYR A 103 -5.41 10.15 0.83
C TYR A 103 -5.03 11.52 0.30
N VAL A 104 -4.08 11.59 -0.62
CA VAL A 104 -3.66 12.84 -1.26
C VAL A 104 -3.99 12.78 -2.74
N LEU A 105 -4.80 13.72 -3.22
CA LEU A 105 -5.02 13.91 -4.65
C LEU A 105 -4.00 14.91 -5.18
N LYS A 106 -3.21 14.48 -6.16
CA LYS A 106 -2.23 15.34 -6.85
C LYS A 106 -2.35 15.09 -8.35
N GLY A 107 -2.73 16.13 -9.10
CA GLY A 107 -2.88 16.04 -10.55
C GLY A 107 -4.00 15.08 -10.96
N ASN A 108 -3.61 13.95 -11.57
CA ASN A 108 -4.51 12.86 -11.99
C ASN A 108 -4.28 11.57 -11.19
N ASP A 109 -3.69 11.70 -10.00
CA ASP A 109 -3.28 10.58 -9.18
C ASP A 109 -3.82 10.72 -7.76
N LEU A 110 -4.25 9.60 -7.21
CA LEU A 110 -4.60 9.44 -5.81
C LEU A 110 -3.48 8.67 -5.11
N PHE A 111 -2.85 9.29 -4.14
CA PHE A 111 -1.84 8.68 -3.29
C PHE A 111 -2.49 8.24 -1.98
N VAL A 112 -2.50 6.94 -1.72
CA VAL A 112 -2.88 6.39 -0.42
C VAL A 112 -1.66 6.48 0.49
N GLU A 113 -1.73 7.32 1.51
CA GLU A 113 -0.65 7.50 2.48
C GLU A 113 -0.65 6.38 3.53
N ARG A 114 0.56 5.94 3.86
CA ARG A 114 0.89 5.00 4.93
C ARG A 114 2.04 5.62 5.75
N PRO A 115 2.41 5.07 6.92
CA PRO A 115 3.37 5.72 7.81
C PRO A 115 4.72 6.08 7.18
N PHE A 116 5.23 5.28 6.24
CA PHE A 116 6.56 5.50 5.63
C PHE A 116 6.56 5.62 4.10
N PHE A 117 5.44 5.30 3.44
CA PHE A 117 5.36 5.30 1.99
C PHE A 117 3.93 5.57 1.52
N SER A 118 3.76 5.87 0.25
CA SER A 118 2.44 6.03 -0.37
C SER A 118 2.25 5.05 -1.53
N THR A 119 1.00 4.67 -1.77
CA THR A 119 0.62 3.84 -2.92
C THR A 119 -0.12 4.71 -3.93
N ARG A 120 0.44 4.86 -5.12
CA ARG A 120 -0.19 5.60 -6.23
C ARG A 120 -1.32 4.80 -6.86
N ILE A 121 -2.45 5.46 -7.07
CA ILE A 121 -3.62 4.98 -7.81
C ILE A 121 -3.88 6.00 -8.92
N PRO A 122 -3.57 5.67 -10.19
CA PRO A 122 -3.87 6.57 -11.30
C PRO A 122 -5.37 6.69 -11.47
N LEU A 123 -5.88 7.93 -11.53
CA LEU A 123 -7.28 8.25 -11.78
C LEU A 123 -7.56 8.46 -13.27
N SER A 124 -6.57 8.22 -14.15
CA SER A 124 -6.75 8.21 -15.60
C SER A 124 -7.83 7.20 -16.02
N GLY A 125 -8.87 7.69 -16.68
CA GLY A 125 -10.01 6.86 -17.08
C GLY A 125 -10.96 6.49 -15.94
N LEU A 126 -10.95 7.24 -14.84
CA LEU A 126 -11.98 7.14 -13.80
C LEU A 126 -13.36 7.36 -14.42
N SER A 127 -14.18 6.31 -14.44
CA SER A 127 -15.47 6.30 -15.15
C SER A 127 -16.67 6.52 -14.24
N ARG A 128 -16.58 6.05 -12.99
CA ARG A 128 -17.67 6.15 -12.01
C ARG A 128 -17.12 6.34 -10.60
N ILE A 129 -17.79 7.18 -9.83
CA ILE A 129 -17.52 7.44 -8.43
C ILE A 129 -18.81 7.33 -7.62
N GLN A 130 -18.75 6.59 -6.51
CA GLN A 130 -19.93 6.36 -5.68
C GLN A 130 -19.55 6.21 -4.21
N PHE A 131 -20.42 6.71 -3.34
CA PHE A 131 -20.42 6.34 -1.93
C PHE A 131 -21.21 5.04 -1.79
N GLU A 132 -20.56 3.97 -1.34
CA GLU A 132 -21.20 2.66 -1.20
C GLU A 132 -20.71 1.96 0.08
N PRO A 133 -21.34 2.25 1.23
CA PRO A 133 -20.93 1.73 2.53
C PRO A 133 -21.08 0.21 2.64
N ARG A 134 -21.85 -0.43 1.75
CA ARG A 134 -22.09 -1.88 1.76
C ARG A 134 -21.22 -2.62 0.73
N VAL A 135 -20.32 -1.93 0.00
CA VAL A 135 -19.48 -2.56 -1.04
C VAL A 135 -18.68 -3.74 -0.51
N CYS A 136 -18.22 -3.65 0.74
CA CYS A 136 -17.42 -4.68 1.39
C CYS A 136 -18.27 -5.81 2.01
N ARG A 137 -19.59 -5.65 2.12
CA ARG A 137 -20.46 -6.67 2.71
C ARG A 137 -20.51 -7.90 1.81
N GLY A 138 -20.18 -9.06 2.36
CA GLY A 138 -20.09 -10.31 1.59
C GLY A 138 -18.90 -10.36 0.62
N SER A 139 -17.90 -9.49 0.80
CA SER A 139 -16.66 -9.57 0.01
C SER A 139 -15.74 -10.67 0.54
N VAL A 140 -15.11 -11.39 -0.38
CA VAL A 140 -14.06 -12.36 -0.07
C VAL A 140 -12.70 -11.69 -0.23
N ARG A 141 -11.86 -11.79 0.81
CA ARG A 141 -10.46 -11.32 0.76
C ARG A 141 -9.62 -12.34 0.01
N ILE A 142 -9.06 -11.93 -1.13
CA ILE A 142 -8.14 -12.77 -1.92
C ILE A 142 -6.73 -12.68 -1.31
N TRP A 143 -6.28 -11.47 -0.99
CA TRP A 143 -4.96 -11.25 -0.41
C TRP A 143 -4.91 -9.93 0.37
N GLY A 144 -4.13 -9.87 1.46
CA GLY A 144 -3.84 -8.65 2.21
C GLY A 144 -4.30 -8.66 3.68
N ASN A 145 -4.31 -7.48 4.27
CA ASN A 145 -4.63 -7.22 5.68
C ASN A 145 -6.13 -7.02 5.88
N GLY A 146 -6.71 -7.79 6.80
CA GLY A 146 -8.15 -7.86 7.03
C GLY A 146 -8.61 -7.22 8.33
N GLY A 147 -7.82 -6.32 8.91
CA GLY A 147 -8.25 -5.57 10.09
C GLY A 147 -7.18 -5.38 11.17
N LEU A 148 -5.93 -5.77 10.94
CA LEU A 148 -4.84 -5.40 11.86
C LEU A 148 -4.38 -3.98 11.50
N TYR A 149 -4.91 -2.98 12.19
CA TYR A 149 -4.70 -1.53 11.97
C TYR A 149 -5.30 -0.94 10.69
N SER A 150 -5.66 -1.77 9.70
CA SER A 150 -6.39 -1.35 8.49
C SER A 150 -6.98 -2.55 7.74
N PHE A 151 -7.90 -2.25 6.82
CA PHE A 151 -8.36 -3.16 5.76
C PHE A 151 -7.66 -2.77 4.46
N THR A 152 -6.68 -3.58 4.04
CA THR A 152 -5.95 -3.32 2.80
C THR A 152 -5.71 -4.59 2.03
N GLY A 153 -5.88 -4.57 0.71
CA GLY A 153 -5.63 -5.78 -0.08
C GLY A 153 -6.46 -5.89 -1.34
N LEU A 154 -6.50 -7.10 -1.87
CA LEU A 154 -7.31 -7.50 -3.00
C LEU A 154 -8.55 -8.25 -2.50
N TYR A 155 -9.71 -7.75 -2.90
CA TYR A 155 -11.02 -8.26 -2.50
C TYR A 155 -11.86 -8.56 -3.73
N ARG A 156 -12.86 -9.41 -3.57
CA ARG A 156 -13.87 -9.69 -4.59
C ARG A 156 -15.27 -9.61 -3.97
N SER A 157 -16.15 -8.85 -4.60
CA SER A 157 -17.59 -8.82 -4.27
C SER A 157 -18.43 -9.12 -5.51
N LYS A 158 -19.67 -9.53 -5.30
CA LYS A 158 -20.65 -9.63 -6.40
C LYS A 158 -21.06 -8.25 -6.94
N ALA A 159 -21.01 -7.22 -6.10
CA ALA A 159 -21.45 -5.87 -6.45
C ALA A 159 -20.50 -5.13 -7.40
N VAL A 160 -19.18 -5.29 -7.22
CA VAL A 160 -18.15 -4.52 -7.96
C VAL A 160 -17.12 -5.42 -8.66
N GLY A 161 -17.19 -6.73 -8.45
CA GLY A 161 -16.19 -7.67 -8.95
C GLY A 161 -14.92 -7.62 -8.11
N THR A 162 -13.75 -7.68 -8.77
CA THR A 162 -12.45 -7.66 -8.08
C THR A 162 -11.97 -6.21 -7.89
N TYR A 163 -11.64 -5.84 -6.66
CA TYR A 163 -11.24 -4.47 -6.30
C TYR A 163 -10.10 -4.45 -5.28
N ARG A 164 -9.35 -3.33 -5.25
CA ARG A 164 -8.38 -3.08 -4.17
C ARG A 164 -9.02 -2.26 -3.07
N LEU A 165 -8.90 -2.72 -1.84
CA LEU A 165 -9.35 -1.99 -0.66
C LEU A 165 -8.16 -1.28 -0.01
N PHE A 166 -8.37 -0.03 0.37
CA PHE A 166 -7.45 0.77 1.16
C PHE A 166 -8.25 1.59 2.16
N GLY A 167 -8.60 1.03 3.31
CA GLY A 167 -9.45 1.72 4.27
C GLY A 167 -9.32 1.27 5.71
N THR A 168 -9.98 2.01 6.60
CA THR A 168 -10.04 1.80 8.05
C THR A 168 -11.48 1.64 8.52
N ASP A 169 -12.43 2.37 7.92
CA ASP A 169 -13.85 2.27 8.21
C ASP A 169 -14.65 1.91 6.97
N LEU A 170 -15.05 0.64 6.87
CA LEU A 170 -15.79 0.13 5.71
C LEU A 170 -17.16 0.81 5.51
N SER A 171 -17.74 1.41 6.56
CA SER A 171 -18.98 2.18 6.45
C SER A 171 -18.80 3.53 5.74
N ARG A 172 -17.56 3.97 5.53
CA ARG A 172 -17.22 5.20 4.81
C ARG A 172 -16.65 4.93 3.41
N SER A 173 -16.99 3.78 2.84
CA SER A 173 -16.45 3.32 1.57
C SER A 173 -16.87 4.19 0.38
N VAL A 174 -15.88 4.69 -0.33
CA VAL A 174 -16.00 5.35 -1.64
C VAL A 174 -15.36 4.43 -2.68
N VAL A 175 -16.13 4.10 -3.72
CA VAL A 175 -15.69 3.23 -4.81
C VAL A 175 -15.30 4.08 -6.01
N LEU A 176 -14.11 3.81 -6.53
CA LEU A 176 -13.53 4.43 -7.72
C LEU A 176 -13.45 3.36 -8.80
N HIS A 177 -14.24 3.49 -9.85
CA HIS A 177 -14.20 2.58 -11.00
C HIS A 177 -13.12 3.03 -11.98
N LEU A 178 -12.02 2.29 -12.01
CA LEU A 178 -10.87 2.55 -12.88
C LEU A 178 -10.80 1.50 -13.99
N PRO A 179 -10.15 1.80 -15.14
CA PRO A 179 -10.16 0.91 -16.30
C PRO A 179 -9.65 -0.52 -16.03
N ARG A 180 -8.67 -0.67 -15.14
CA ARG A 180 -8.09 -2.00 -14.83
C ARG A 180 -8.83 -2.74 -13.73
N ARG A 181 -9.28 -2.04 -12.69
CA ARG A 181 -9.93 -2.60 -11.49
C ARG A 181 -10.46 -1.48 -10.61
N ALA A 182 -11.54 -1.73 -9.88
CA ALA A 182 -12.02 -0.76 -8.93
C ALA A 182 -11.06 -0.61 -7.73
N ALA A 183 -11.06 0.59 -7.14
CA ALA A 183 -10.41 0.87 -5.87
C ALA A 183 -11.45 1.36 -4.87
N VAL A 184 -11.36 0.91 -3.63
CA VAL A 184 -12.22 1.32 -2.53
C VAL A 184 -11.37 2.01 -1.48
N VAL A 185 -11.75 3.24 -1.12
CA VAL A 185 -11.08 4.07 -0.12
C VAL A 185 -12.09 4.54 0.92
N THR A 186 -11.63 4.86 2.13
CA THR A 186 -12.49 5.26 3.26
C THR A 186 -11.98 6.58 3.85
N PRO A 187 -12.14 7.72 3.14
CA PRO A 187 -11.78 9.03 3.68
C PRO A 187 -12.63 9.37 4.91
N ALA A 188 -12.09 10.20 5.81
CA ALA A 188 -12.83 10.69 6.97
C ALA A 188 -14.09 11.47 6.56
N GLU A 189 -14.02 12.20 5.46
CA GLU A 189 -15.13 12.98 4.89
C GLU A 189 -15.46 12.50 3.47
N PRO A 190 -16.27 11.43 3.31
CA PRO A 190 -16.63 10.89 2.00
C PRO A 190 -17.32 11.88 1.08
N ARG A 191 -18.15 12.78 1.63
CA ARG A 191 -18.89 13.82 0.87
C ARG A 191 -17.91 14.79 0.20
N ALA A 192 -17.06 15.45 1.00
CA ALA A 192 -16.05 16.39 0.52
C ALA A 192 -15.08 15.74 -0.48
N PHE A 193 -14.67 14.49 -0.22
CA PHE A 193 -13.83 13.73 -1.14
C PHE A 193 -14.48 13.49 -2.51
N LEU A 194 -15.77 13.12 -2.51
CA LEU A 194 -16.53 12.88 -3.74
C LEU A 194 -16.81 14.18 -4.50
N GLU A 195 -17.17 15.26 -3.81
CA GLU A 195 -17.37 16.59 -4.42
C GLU A 195 -16.09 17.07 -5.12
N TYR A 196 -14.93 16.94 -4.45
CA TYR A 196 -13.66 17.28 -5.06
C TYR A 196 -13.37 16.44 -6.32
N LEU A 197 -13.63 15.12 -6.26
CA LEU A 197 -13.47 14.25 -7.43
C LEU A 197 -14.40 14.63 -8.58
N ARG A 198 -15.65 15.01 -8.31
CA ARG A 198 -16.62 15.46 -9.32
C ARG A 198 -16.15 16.73 -10.03
N LEU A 199 -15.68 17.72 -9.26
CA LEU A 199 -15.16 18.97 -9.82
C LEU A 199 -13.91 18.72 -10.67
N ARG A 200 -13.06 17.78 -10.25
CA ARG A 200 -11.80 17.48 -10.95
C ARG A 200 -11.94 16.56 -12.15
N PHE A 201 -12.93 15.67 -12.14
CA PHE A 201 -13.20 14.66 -13.16
C PHE A 201 -14.68 14.69 -13.61
N PRO A 202 -15.08 15.70 -14.40
CA PRO A 202 -16.47 15.87 -14.83
C PRO A 202 -17.00 14.69 -15.65
N SER A 203 -16.10 13.96 -16.33
CA SER A 203 -16.43 12.77 -17.13
C SER A 203 -16.80 11.55 -16.29
N ALA A 204 -16.49 11.54 -14.99
CA ALA A 204 -16.85 10.43 -14.11
C ALA A 204 -18.32 10.55 -13.69
N VAL A 205 -19.11 9.52 -13.99
CA VAL A 205 -20.52 9.48 -13.60
C VAL A 205 -20.59 9.35 -12.07
N ALA A 206 -21.25 10.32 -11.45
CA ALA A 206 -21.52 10.31 -10.03
C ALA A 206 -22.88 9.68 -9.75
N GLU A 207 -22.90 8.57 -9.02
CA GLU A 207 -24.16 8.03 -8.54
C GLU A 207 -24.58 8.72 -7.24
N PRO A 208 -25.89 8.96 -7.04
CA PRO A 208 -26.41 9.37 -5.75
C PRO A 208 -26.25 8.20 -4.77
N GLY A 209 -25.16 8.23 -4.01
CA GLY A 209 -25.02 7.42 -2.80
C GLY A 209 -25.76 8.09 -1.65
N GLU A 210 -26.67 7.37 -1.01
CA GLU A 210 -27.36 7.84 0.18
C GLU A 210 -26.36 7.93 1.34
N PHE A 211 -26.06 9.15 1.77
CA PHE A 211 -25.24 9.34 2.95
C PHE A 211 -26.13 9.22 4.20
N PRO A 212 -25.69 8.52 5.25
CA PRO A 212 -26.40 8.58 6.52
C PRO A 212 -26.48 10.05 7.00
N PRO A 213 -27.59 10.43 7.69
CA PRO A 213 -27.79 11.78 8.21
C PRO A 213 -26.68 12.19 9.18
#